data_AF-A0AAV6A8B5-F1
#
_entry.id   AF-A0AAV6A8B5-F1
#
_cell.length_a   1.000
_cell.length_b   1.000
_cell.length_c   1.000
_cell.angle_alpha   90.00
_cell.angle_beta   90.00
_cell.angle_gamma   90.00
#
_symmetry.space_group_name_H-M   'P 1'
#
loop_
_entity.id
_entity.type
_entity.pdbx_description
1 polymer ?
#
loop_
_entity_poly.entity_id
_entity_poly.type
_entity_poly.pdbx_seq_one_letter_code
_entity_poly.pdbx_strand_id
1 'polypeptide(L)'
;MIAALYCGKSTDDSDRSAEARSTWRQIESATAYAERKGWTVDPRYIFVHENTSGAEWKHRPGFNTLLAALDPRPPFGVVLVSGLSRIGRDTVRTPAAVMRIEEAVVGIPS
;
A
#
# COMPACT_ATOMS: atom_id res chain seq x y z
N MET A 1 -11.21 -13.13 -4.36
CA MET A 1 -10.93 -12.09 -3.34
C MET A 1 -10.30 -10.90 -4.04
N ILE A 2 -10.67 -9.66 -3.68
CA ILE A 2 -10.06 -8.44 -4.26
C ILE A 2 -8.82 -8.07 -3.44
N ALA A 3 -7.72 -7.77 -4.13
CA ALA A 3 -6.48 -7.24 -3.56
C ALA A 3 -6.31 -5.76 -3.93
N ALA A 4 -6.12 -4.91 -2.92
CA ALA A 4 -5.71 -3.53 -3.10
C ALA A 4 -4.19 -3.44 -3.19
N LEU A 5 -3.69 -2.42 -3.90
CA LEU A 5 -2.26 -2.15 -4.02
C LEU A 5 -1.94 -0.80 -3.38
N TYR A 6 -0.85 -0.73 -2.62
CA TYR A 6 -0.26 0.54 -2.22
C TYR A 6 1.19 0.63 -2.71
N CYS A 7 1.39 1.47 -3.72
CA CYS A 7 2.65 1.63 -4.43
C CYS A 7 3.15 3.07 -4.33
N GLY A 8 4.46 3.25 -4.46
CA GLY A 8 5.00 4.60 -4.58
C GLY A 8 6.50 4.73 -4.54
N LYS A 9 6.94 5.97 -4.69
CA LYS A 9 8.35 6.35 -4.76
C LYS A 9 8.66 7.34 -3.64
N SER A 10 9.61 6.96 -2.77
CA SER A 10 10.16 7.87 -1.78
C SER A 10 11.19 8.79 -2.42
N THR A 11 11.28 10.05 -1.97
CA THR A 11 12.38 10.96 -2.34
C THR A 11 13.73 10.50 -1.79
N ASP A 12 13.71 9.64 -0.76
CA ASP A 12 14.89 9.08 -0.09
C ASP A 12 15.27 7.68 -0.62
N ASP A 13 14.78 7.28 -1.80
CA ASP A 13 15.10 5.99 -2.42
C ASP A 13 16.37 6.06 -3.31
N SER A 14 17.30 6.98 -3.04
CA SER A 14 18.53 7.19 -3.84
C SER A 14 19.36 5.91 -4.00
N ASP A 15 19.36 5.05 -2.98
CA ASP A 15 20.09 3.77 -2.96
C ASP A 15 19.35 2.61 -3.65
N ARG A 16 18.13 2.85 -4.15
CA ARG A 16 17.33 1.82 -4.84
C ARG A 16 17.50 1.91 -6.35
N SER A 17 17.54 0.73 -6.98
CA SER A 17 17.55 0.63 -8.44
C SER A 17 16.38 1.42 -9.04
N ALA A 18 16.58 1.97 -10.24
CA ALA A 18 15.52 2.66 -10.97
C ALA A 18 14.29 1.76 -11.17
N GLU A 19 14.50 0.44 -11.24
CA GLU A 19 13.43 -0.56 -11.29
C GLU A 19 12.61 -0.61 -10.01
N ALA A 20 13.25 -0.72 -8.84
CA ALA A 20 12.56 -0.77 -7.55
C ALA A 20 11.86 0.56 -7.18
N ARG A 21 12.26 1.67 -7.81
CA ARG A 21 11.61 2.98 -7.70
C ARG A 21 10.41 3.16 -8.63
N SER A 22 10.26 2.32 -9.65
CA SER A 22 9.16 2.46 -10.61
C SER A 22 7.85 1.98 -9.99
N THR A 23 6.90 2.90 -9.82
CA THR A 23 5.53 2.57 -9.39
C THR A 23 4.88 1.56 -10.35
N TRP A 24 5.13 1.69 -11.65
CA TRP A 24 4.63 0.76 -12.65
C TRP A 24 5.08 -0.69 -12.39
N ARG A 25 6.38 -0.90 -12.15
CA ARG A 25 6.90 -2.24 -11.83
C ARG A 25 6.36 -2.78 -10.51
N GLN A 26 6.13 -1.91 -9.52
CA GLN A 26 5.50 -2.31 -8.27
C GLN A 26 4.07 -2.82 -8.50
N ILE A 27 3.29 -2.11 -9.34
CA ILE A 27 1.94 -2.52 -9.73
C ILE A 27 2.00 -3.86 -10.49
N GLU A 28 2.83 -3.97 -11.52
CA GLU A 28 3.00 -5.20 -12.30
C GLU A 28 3.37 -6.41 -11.43
N SER A 29 4.37 -6.26 -10.57
CA SER A 29 4.84 -7.32 -9.68
C SER A 29 3.77 -7.74 -8.68
N ALA A 30 3.04 -6.77 -8.11
CA ALA A 30 1.99 -7.03 -7.13
C ALA A 30 0.75 -7.66 -7.79
N THR A 31 0.38 -7.23 -8.99
CA THR A 31 -0.69 -7.85 -9.79
C THR A 31 -0.34 -9.29 -10.12
N ALA A 32 0.87 -9.56 -10.62
CA ALA A 32 1.31 -10.92 -10.88
C ALA A 32 1.32 -11.78 -9.62
N TYR A 33 1.67 -11.22 -8.45
CA TYR A 33 1.58 -11.92 -7.17
C TYR A 33 0.13 -12.24 -6.78
N ALA A 34 -0.78 -11.27 -6.92
CA ALA A 34 -2.20 -11.44 -6.65
C ALA A 34 -2.81 -12.55 -7.53
N GLU A 35 -2.50 -12.55 -8.82
CA GLU A 35 -2.96 -13.57 -9.78
C GLU A 35 -2.49 -14.97 -9.38
N ARG A 36 -1.22 -15.14 -9.01
CA ARG A 36 -0.68 -16.42 -8.50
C ARG A 36 -1.38 -16.90 -7.23
N LYS A 37 -1.99 -16.00 -6.45
CA LYS A 37 -2.78 -16.31 -5.25
C LYS A 37 -4.28 -16.51 -5.55
N GLY A 38 -4.71 -16.37 -6.80
CA GLY A 38 -6.13 -16.43 -7.17
C GLY A 38 -6.91 -15.19 -6.74
N TRP A 39 -6.23 -14.06 -6.54
CA TRP A 39 -6.83 -12.78 -6.20
C TRP A 39 -6.95 -11.90 -7.44
N THR A 40 -7.87 -10.95 -7.40
CA THR A 40 -8.09 -9.98 -8.47
C THR A 40 -7.68 -8.59 -8.00
N VAL A 41 -6.87 -7.88 -8.78
CA VAL A 41 -6.60 -6.47 -8.54
C VAL A 41 -7.63 -5.64 -9.30
N ASP A 42 -8.44 -4.87 -8.58
CA ASP A 42 -9.33 -3.89 -9.18
C ASP A 42 -8.59 -2.55 -9.28
N PRO A 43 -8.48 -1.93 -10.48
CA PRO A 43 -7.80 -0.64 -10.65
C PRO A 43 -8.29 0.47 -9.72
N ARG A 44 -9.54 0.40 -9.24
CA ARG A 44 -10.10 1.37 -8.28
C ARG A 44 -9.42 1.34 -6.92
N TYR A 45 -8.74 0.24 -6.57
CA TYR A 45 -8.04 0.07 -5.30
C TYR A 45 -6.52 0.00 -5.48
N ILE A 46 -6.01 0.69 -6.50
CA ILE A 46 -4.59 0.95 -6.69
C ILE A 46 -4.29 2.35 -6.16
N PHE A 47 -3.64 2.41 -5.02
CA PHE A 47 -3.27 3.65 -4.35
C PHE A 47 -1.80 3.97 -4.61
N VAL A 48 -1.53 5.13 -5.20
CA VAL A 48 -0.19 5.55 -5.60
C VAL A 48 0.21 6.82 -4.87
N HIS A 49 1.48 6.91 -4.47
CA HIS A 49 2.11 8.17 -4.08
C HIS A 49 3.46 8.35 -4.77
N GLU A 50 3.74 9.56 -5.24
CA GLU A 50 5.02 9.92 -5.85
C GLU A 50 5.66 11.08 -5.10
N ASN A 51 7.00 11.11 -5.08
CA ASN A 51 7.81 12.21 -4.53
C ASN A 51 7.48 12.59 -3.07
N THR A 52 7.11 11.62 -2.24
CA THR A 52 6.84 11.86 -0.81
C THR A 52 7.92 11.21 0.04
N SER A 53 8.51 11.97 0.97
CA SER A 53 9.48 11.41 1.93
C SER A 53 8.82 10.37 2.83
N GLY A 54 9.54 9.29 3.15
CA GLY A 54 9.08 8.28 4.12
C GLY A 54 8.92 8.80 5.55
N ALA A 55 9.41 10.02 5.85
CA ALA A 55 9.21 10.74 7.11
C ALA A 55 8.00 11.70 7.08
N GLU A 56 7.52 12.06 5.89
CA GLU A 56 6.29 12.85 5.74
C GLU A 56 5.09 11.96 6.09
N TRP A 57 4.10 12.51 6.81
CA TRP A 57 2.93 11.75 7.28
C TRP A 57 1.60 12.47 7.03
N LYS A 58 1.62 13.80 6.95
CA LYS A 58 0.44 14.62 6.72
C LYS A 58 0.10 14.69 5.23
N HIS A 59 1.10 14.92 4.38
CA HIS A 59 0.90 15.15 2.94
C HIS A 59 1.13 13.89 2.12
N ARG A 60 0.31 12.86 2.35
CA ARG A 60 0.40 11.58 1.65
C ARG A 60 -0.93 11.22 0.99
N PRO A 61 -1.32 11.89 -0.10
CA PRO A 61 -2.66 11.74 -0.68
C PRO A 61 -2.99 10.28 -0.99
N GLY A 62 -2.10 9.52 -1.62
CA GLY A 62 -2.34 8.10 -1.89
C GLY A 62 -2.49 7.23 -0.63
N PHE A 63 -1.75 7.54 0.43
CA PHE A 63 -1.88 6.81 1.70
C PHE A 63 -3.18 7.17 2.43
N ASN A 64 -3.52 8.46 2.45
CA ASN A 64 -4.75 8.95 3.06
C ASN A 64 -5.98 8.39 2.33
N THR A 65 -5.93 8.25 1.01
CA THR A 65 -6.99 7.59 0.22
C THR A 65 -7.09 6.10 0.57
N LEU A 66 -5.98 5.39 0.74
CA LEU A 66 -6.00 4.01 1.23
C LEU A 66 -6.68 3.93 2.60
N LEU A 67 -6.28 4.76 3.55
CA LEU A 67 -6.84 4.77 4.91
C LEU A 67 -8.34 5.08 4.90
N ALA A 68 -8.78 6.03 4.07
CA ALA A 68 -10.19 6.35 3.90
C ALA A 68 -10.99 5.19 3.29
N ALA A 69 -10.38 4.38 2.42
CA ALA A 69 -11.03 3.22 1.81
C ALA A 69 -11.18 2.01 2.76
N LEU A 70 -10.60 2.07 3.97
CA LEU A 70 -10.78 1.05 5.00
C LEU A 70 -12.11 1.18 5.74
N ASP A 71 -12.69 2.39 5.78
CA ASP A 71 -13.90 2.69 6.53
C ASP A 71 -15.15 2.75 5.61
N PRO A 72 -16.33 2.26 6.06
CA PRO A 72 -16.56 1.46 7.27
C PRO A 72 -16.13 -0.01 7.13
N ARG A 73 -15.95 -0.50 5.90
CA ARG A 73 -15.38 -1.81 5.59
C ARG A 73 -14.79 -1.75 4.18
N PRO A 74 -13.55 -2.21 3.96
CA PRO A 74 -12.97 -2.17 2.62
C PRO A 74 -13.64 -3.21 1.71
N PRO A 75 -13.79 -2.90 0.40
CA PRO A 75 -14.25 -3.85 -0.61
C PRO A 75 -13.15 -4.86 -1.02
N PHE A 76 -11.96 -4.76 -0.44
CA PHE A 76 -10.81 -5.64 -0.67
C PHE A 76 -10.43 -6.39 0.62
N GLY A 77 -9.91 -7.61 0.47
CA GLY A 77 -9.56 -8.49 1.59
C GLY A 77 -8.07 -8.53 1.92
N VAL A 78 -7.23 -7.84 1.14
CA VAL A 78 -5.78 -7.76 1.37
C VAL A 78 -5.24 -6.48 0.74
N VAL A 79 -4.20 -5.91 1.35
CA VAL A 79 -3.40 -4.81 0.79
C VAL A 79 -1.99 -5.32 0.50
N LEU A 80 -1.55 -5.20 -0.75
CA LEU A 80 -0.19 -5.53 -1.16
C LEU A 80 0.68 -4.28 -1.21
N VAL A 81 1.86 -4.37 -0.58
CA VAL A 81 2.92 -3.36 -0.62
C VAL A 81 4.22 -3.99 -1.08
N SER A 82 5.03 -3.25 -1.84
CA SER A 82 6.37 -3.73 -2.24
C SER A 82 7.37 -3.79 -1.08
N GLY A 83 7.04 -3.15 0.05
CA GLY A 83 7.78 -3.25 1.31
C GLY A 83 7.27 -2.24 2.34
N LEU A 84 7.48 -2.52 3.63
CA LEU A 84 6.99 -1.68 4.75
C LEU A 84 7.51 -0.24 4.70
N SER A 85 8.69 -0.02 4.12
CA SER A 85 9.23 1.31 3.88
C SER A 85 8.33 2.21 3.02
N ARG A 86 7.38 1.63 2.26
CA ARG A 86 6.35 2.37 1.52
C ARG A 86 5.30 2.95 2.46
N ILE A 87 4.98 2.25 3.54
CA ILE A 87 4.09 2.75 4.59
C ILE A 87 4.83 3.76 5.45
N GLY A 88 6.10 3.57 5.75
CA GLY A 88 6.94 4.59 6.39
C GLY A 88 8.16 3.98 7.07
N ARG A 89 8.93 4.83 7.75
CA ARG A 89 10.10 4.41 8.53
C ARG A 89 10.01 4.83 10.01
N ASP A 90 8.88 5.40 10.42
CA ASP A 90 8.65 5.85 11.79
C ASP A 90 8.32 4.64 12.67
N THR A 91 9.05 4.49 13.77
CA THR A 91 8.95 3.31 14.65
C THR A 91 7.64 3.21 15.42
N VAL A 92 6.82 4.27 15.45
CA VAL A 92 5.52 4.30 16.14
C VAL A 92 4.37 4.30 15.15
N ARG A 93 4.40 5.23 14.18
CA ARG A 93 3.30 5.46 13.23
C ARG A 93 3.21 4.38 12.18
N THR A 94 4.34 3.82 11.73
CA THR A 94 4.32 2.75 10.72
C THR A 94 3.68 1.47 11.26
N PRO A 95 4.05 0.95 12.44
CA PRO A 95 3.34 -0.19 13.03
C PRO A 95 1.86 0.09 13.28
N ALA A 96 1.50 1.26 13.81
CA ALA A 96 0.10 1.62 14.05
C ALA A 96 -0.74 1.65 12.75
N ALA A 97 -0.16 2.14 11.66
CA ALA A 97 -0.79 2.10 10.34
C ALA A 97 -0.98 0.67 9.81
N VAL A 98 0.03 -0.20 9.97
CA VAL A 98 -0.04 -1.61 9.55
C VAL A 98 -1.16 -2.31 10.32
N MET A 99 -1.19 -2.15 11.64
CA MET A 99 -2.23 -2.71 12.51
C MET A 99 -3.64 -2.28 12.05
N ARG A 100 -3.85 -0.99 11.78
CA ARG A 100 -5.14 -0.48 11.28
C ARG A 100 -5.55 -1.14 9.95
N ILE A 101 -4.59 -1.32 9.03
CA ILE A 101 -4.86 -1.97 7.74
C ILE A 101 -5.22 -3.45 7.96
N GLU A 102 -4.44 -4.16 8.77
CA GLU A 102 -4.66 -5.57 9.10
C GLU A 102 -6.04 -5.79 9.74
N GLU A 103 -6.40 -5.00 10.75
CA GLU A 103 -7.71 -5.07 11.40
C GLU A 103 -8.87 -4.85 10.42
N ALA A 104 -8.71 -3.90 9.49
CA ALA A 104 -9.76 -3.59 8.51
C ALA A 104 -9.94 -4.68 7.44
N VAL A 105 -8.86 -5.34 7.00
CA VAL A 105 -8.93 -6.36 5.93
C VAL A 105 -9.10 -7.79 6.47
N VAL A 106 -8.64 -8.08 7.68
CA VAL A 106 -8.79 -9.38 8.36
C VAL A 106 -10.09 -9.46 9.16
N GLY A 107 -10.75 -8.32 9.41
CA GLY A 107 -11.96 -8.13 10.22
C GLY A 107 -12.69 -9.40 10.64
N ILE A 108 -12.62 -9.70 11.95
CA ILE A 108 -13.38 -10.76 12.63
C ILE A 108 -14.85 -10.64 12.19
N PRO A 109 -15.44 -11.69 11.59
CA PRO A 109 -16.84 -11.62 11.20
C PRO A 109 -17.71 -11.38 12.43
N SER A 110 -18.50 -10.30 12.39
CA SER A 110 -19.64 -10.06 13.28
C SER A 110 -20.76 -11.04 12.98
#